data_AF-A0A9D0RB84-F1
#
_entry.id   AF-A0A9D0RB84-F1
#
_cell.length_a   1.000
_cell.length_b   1.000
_cell.length_c   1.000
_cell.angle_alpha   90.00
_cell.angle_beta   90.00
_cell.angle_gamma   90.00
#
_symmetry.space_group_name_H-M   'P 1'
#
loop_
_entity.id
_entity.type
_entity.pdbx_description
1 polymer ?
#
loop_
_entity_poly.entity_id
_entity_poly.type
_entity_poly.pdbx_seq_one_letter_code
_entity_poly.pdbx_strand_id
1 'polypeptide(L)'
;MRAGEKGIIIGIVVVVLGMAGYRATQVLKGEKDPGIPFYTTATPELKRQAELIYKENKCSACHSLWMVRSIMENVPAPRLDGIGSLKDEAWFYRYLSAENPQEILPSRLKQEYQMPSYAHLPEEQRRALAAYLASLKVEDWYLEETRRTEFEKLRGKGERYVEEQ
;
A
#
# COMPACT_ATOMS: atom_id res chain seq x y z
N MET A 1 -44.35 -31.80 2.81
CA MET A 1 -43.03 -31.50 3.42
C MET A 1 -42.73 -32.55 4.47
N ARG A 2 -41.60 -33.23 4.33
CA ARG A 2 -41.15 -34.22 5.33
C ARG A 2 -40.74 -33.49 6.61
N ALA A 3 -40.88 -34.14 7.77
CA ALA A 3 -40.57 -33.50 9.07
C ALA A 3 -39.15 -32.90 9.14
N GLY A 4 -38.19 -33.49 8.43
CA GLY A 4 -36.82 -32.97 8.32
C GLY A 4 -36.67 -31.67 7.52
N GLU A 5 -37.49 -31.43 6.49
CA GLU A 5 -37.40 -30.18 5.69
C GLU A 5 -37.87 -28.96 6.49
N LYS A 6 -38.87 -29.14 7.37
CA LYS A 6 -39.38 -28.06 8.22
C LYS A 6 -38.32 -27.57 9.21
N GLY A 7 -37.53 -28.49 9.78
CA GLY A 7 -36.43 -28.15 10.69
C GLY A 7 -35.33 -27.34 10.01
N ILE A 8 -34.99 -27.70 8.76
CA ILE A 8 -33.98 -26.99 7.96
C ILE A 8 -34.44 -25.58 7.64
N ILE A 9 -35.69 -25.41 7.21
CA ILE A 9 -36.24 -24.09 6.86
C ILE A 9 -36.30 -23.17 8.08
N ILE A 10 -36.74 -23.69 9.24
CA ILE A 10 -36.76 -22.92 10.48
C ILE A 10 -35.34 -22.49 10.87
N GLY A 11 -34.36 -23.40 10.77
CA GLY A 11 -32.96 -23.08 11.04
C GLY A 11 -32.42 -21.97 10.14
N ILE A 12 -32.68 -22.04 8.83
CA ILE A 12 -32.27 -21.01 7.87
C ILE A 12 -32.91 -19.66 8.20
N VAL A 13 -34.22 -19.64 8.47
CA VAL A 13 -34.95 -18.40 8.80
C VAL A 13 -34.37 -17.74 10.06
N VAL A 14 -34.07 -18.52 11.10
CA VAL A 14 -33.46 -17.99 12.33
C VAL A 14 -32.07 -17.40 12.06
N VAL A 15 -31.23 -18.08 11.27
CA VAL A 15 -29.90 -17.58 10.92
C VAL A 15 -29.98 -16.28 10.10
N VAL A 16 -30.87 -16.23 9.11
CA VAL A 16 -31.04 -15.04 8.26
C VAL A 16 -31.57 -13.85 9.06
N LEU A 17 -32.59 -14.06 9.91
CA LEU A 17 -33.12 -13.00 10.77
C LEU A 17 -32.10 -12.54 11.82
N GLY A 18 -31.32 -13.47 12.38
CA GLY A 18 -30.22 -13.15 13.30
C GLY A 18 -29.12 -12.30 12.62
N MET A 19 -28.70 -12.68 11.41
CA MET A 19 -27.74 -11.90 10.62
C MET A 19 -28.29 -10.52 10.24
N ALA A 20 -29.55 -10.43 9.84
CA ALA A 20 -30.20 -9.16 9.49
C ALA A 20 -30.29 -8.22 10.71
N GLY A 21 -30.71 -8.75 11.87
CA GLY A 21 -30.74 -7.99 13.13
C GLY A 21 -29.35 -7.51 13.54
N TYR A 22 -28.34 -8.37 13.46
CA TYR A 22 -26.95 -8.00 13.73
C TYR A 22 -26.46 -6.88 12.79
N ARG A 23 -26.67 -7.01 11.47
CA ARG A 23 -26.31 -5.97 10.50
C ARG A 23 -27.04 -4.65 10.76
N ALA A 24 -28.33 -4.68 11.08
CA ALA A 24 -29.10 -3.49 11.43
C ALA A 24 -28.50 -2.78 12.64
N THR A 25 -28.09 -3.52 13.68
CA THR A 25 -27.43 -2.90 14.85
C THR A 25 -26.09 -2.25 14.51
N GLN A 26 -25.31 -2.82 13.58
CA GLN A 26 -24.04 -2.22 13.16
C GLN A 26 -24.25 -0.95 12.34
N VAL A 27 -25.25 -0.93 11.46
CA VAL A 27 -25.61 0.27 10.69
C VAL A 27 -26.10 1.39 11.63
N LEU A 28 -26.92 1.05 12.64
CA LEU A 28 -27.40 2.01 13.63
C LEU A 28 -26.29 2.55 14.55
N LYS A 29 -25.24 1.77 14.80
CA LYS A 29 -24.06 2.20 15.58
C LYS A 29 -23.17 3.20 14.83
N GLY A 30 -23.44 3.47 13.56
CA GLY A 30 -22.76 4.55 12.82
C GLY A 30 -21.26 4.31 12.69
N GLU A 31 -20.82 3.06 12.59
CA GLU A 31 -19.43 2.72 12.24
C GLU A 31 -19.17 3.24 10.83
N LYS A 32 -18.71 4.50 10.75
CA LYS A 32 -18.40 5.19 9.51
C LYS A 32 -17.21 4.46 8.90
N ASP A 33 -17.43 3.85 7.74
CA ASP A 33 -16.34 3.40 6.90
C ASP A 33 -15.45 4.63 6.60
N PRO A 34 -14.20 4.66 7.09
CA PRO A 34 -13.32 5.82 6.93
C PRO A 34 -12.89 6.03 5.48
N GLY A 35 -13.24 5.10 4.56
CA GLY A 35 -12.99 5.22 3.14
C GLY A 35 -11.58 4.80 2.73
N ILE A 36 -11.17 5.21 1.53
CA ILE A 36 -9.86 4.91 0.94
C ILE A 36 -8.83 5.88 1.54
N PRO A 37 -7.81 5.39 2.27
CA PRO A 37 -6.87 6.27 2.99
C PRO A 37 -5.80 6.90 2.09
N PHE A 38 -5.69 6.53 0.81
CA PHE A 38 -4.59 6.95 -0.05
C PHE A 38 -5.04 7.95 -1.10
N TYR A 39 -4.23 8.99 -1.30
CA TYR A 39 -4.46 10.03 -2.30
C TYR A 39 -3.13 10.54 -2.87
N THR A 40 -3.19 11.33 -3.94
CA THR A 40 -2.01 11.99 -4.51
C THR A 40 -2.25 13.48 -4.62
N THR A 41 -1.19 14.24 -4.37
CA THR A 41 -1.14 15.70 -4.57
C THR A 41 -0.49 16.08 -5.90
N ALA A 42 -0.09 15.10 -6.73
CA ALA A 42 0.53 15.36 -8.03
C ALA A 42 -0.46 15.98 -9.02
N THR A 43 0.06 16.84 -9.89
CA THR A 43 -0.67 17.28 -11.07
C THR A 43 -0.92 16.10 -12.03
N PRO A 44 -1.97 16.15 -12.86
CA PRO A 44 -2.22 15.12 -13.87
C PRO A 44 -1.02 14.86 -14.79
N GLU A 45 -0.30 15.92 -15.15
CA GLU A 45 0.89 15.87 -16.00
C GLU A 45 2.04 15.12 -15.33
N LEU A 46 2.35 15.46 -14.07
CA LEU A 46 3.39 14.80 -13.28
C LEU A 46 3.06 13.32 -13.09
N LYS A 47 1.80 13.01 -12.74
CA LYS A 47 1.33 11.63 -12.59
C LYS A 47 1.53 10.84 -13.88
N ARG A 48 1.10 11.37 -15.02
CA ARG A 48 1.24 10.69 -16.32
C ARG A 48 2.71 10.45 -16.68
N GLN A 49 3.57 11.46 -16.48
CA GLN A 49 5.00 11.34 -16.75
C GLN A 49 5.63 10.25 -15.86
N ALA A 50 5.34 10.27 -14.57
CA ALA A 50 5.89 9.30 -13.62
C ALA A 50 5.37 7.88 -13.86
N GLU A 51 4.10 7.71 -14.24
CA GLU A 51 3.52 6.40 -14.58
C GLU A 51 4.19 5.75 -15.81
N LEU A 52 4.61 6.56 -16.80
CA LEU A 52 5.39 6.06 -17.93
C LEU A 52 6.75 5.52 -17.46
N ILE A 53 7.48 6.32 -16.69
CA ILE A 53 8.79 5.92 -16.16
C ILE A 53 8.65 4.67 -15.27
N TYR A 54 7.63 4.63 -14.41
CA TYR A 54 7.30 3.49 -13.54
C TYR A 54 7.09 2.20 -14.34
N LYS A 55 6.37 2.29 -15.46
CA LYS A 55 6.08 1.14 -16.33
C LYS A 55 7.33 0.69 -17.09
N GLU A 56 8.06 1.62 -17.69
CA GLU A 56 9.28 1.34 -18.46
C GLU A 56 10.35 0.66 -17.59
N ASN A 57 10.46 1.09 -16.33
CA ASN A 57 11.41 0.54 -15.37
C ASN A 57 10.88 -0.66 -14.57
N LYS A 58 9.71 -1.19 -14.95
CA LYS A 58 9.09 -2.40 -14.37
C LYS A 58 8.96 -2.34 -12.84
N CYS A 59 8.70 -1.17 -12.28
CA CYS A 59 8.58 -0.99 -10.83
C CYS A 59 7.46 -1.86 -10.23
N SER A 60 6.43 -2.18 -11.02
CA SER A 60 5.33 -3.09 -10.62
C SER A 60 5.75 -4.53 -10.36
N ALA A 61 6.94 -4.96 -10.81
CA ALA A 61 7.44 -6.30 -10.52
C ALA A 61 7.74 -6.50 -9.02
N CYS A 62 8.04 -5.40 -8.31
CA CYS A 62 8.38 -5.43 -6.88
C CYS A 62 7.40 -4.62 -6.02
N HIS A 63 6.77 -3.59 -6.58
CA HIS A 63 5.90 -2.66 -5.85
C HIS A 63 4.44 -2.73 -6.32
N SER A 64 3.53 -2.51 -5.38
CA SER A 64 2.12 -2.27 -5.67
C SER A 64 1.81 -0.78 -5.51
N LEU A 65 0.88 -0.28 -6.32
CA LEU A 65 0.47 1.13 -6.35
C LEU A 65 -1.02 1.21 -6.70
N TRP A 66 -1.73 2.17 -6.09
CA TRP A 66 -3.17 2.43 -6.22
C TRP A 66 -4.07 1.25 -5.86
N MET A 67 -3.68 0.49 -4.84
CA MET A 67 -4.34 -0.77 -4.47
C MET A 67 -4.49 -1.77 -5.63
N VAL A 68 -3.81 -1.54 -6.76
CA VAL A 68 -3.79 -2.47 -7.88
C VAL A 68 -2.90 -3.63 -7.44
N ARG A 69 -3.56 -4.65 -6.88
CA ARG A 69 -2.98 -5.96 -6.67
C ARG A 69 -3.34 -6.78 -7.90
N SER A 70 -2.34 -7.26 -8.64
CA SER A 70 -2.57 -8.50 -9.36
C SER A 70 -2.90 -9.55 -8.30
N ILE A 71 -4.08 -10.16 -8.39
CA ILE A 71 -4.58 -11.14 -7.40
C ILE A 71 -3.60 -12.34 -7.27
N MET A 72 -2.71 -12.51 -8.25
CA MET A 72 -1.67 -13.55 -8.27
C MET A 72 -0.26 -13.05 -7.88
N GLU A 73 -0.01 -11.75 -7.69
CA GLU A 73 1.32 -11.21 -7.33
C GLU A 73 1.30 -10.56 -5.94
N ASN A 74 1.59 -11.37 -4.93
CA ASN A 74 2.10 -10.84 -3.67
C ASN A 74 3.49 -10.24 -3.91
N VAL A 75 3.54 -8.95 -4.23
CA VAL A 75 4.81 -8.29 -4.49
C VAL A 75 5.66 -8.20 -3.21
N PRO A 76 6.97 -8.49 -3.29
CA PRO A 76 7.83 -8.68 -2.12
C PRO A 76 8.21 -7.38 -1.41
N ALA A 77 8.25 -6.25 -2.12
CA ALA A 77 8.65 -4.96 -1.55
C ALA A 77 7.46 -4.19 -0.93
N PRO A 78 7.71 -3.09 -0.19
CA PRO A 78 6.66 -2.22 0.32
C PRO A 78 5.74 -1.69 -0.78
N ARG A 79 4.47 -1.44 -0.45
CA ARG A 79 3.57 -0.72 -1.37
C ARG A 79 3.98 0.75 -1.45
N LEU A 80 3.69 1.37 -2.58
CA LEU A 80 3.98 2.79 -2.80
C LEU A 80 2.81 3.71 -2.42
N ASP A 81 1.62 3.15 -2.19
CA ASP A 81 0.49 3.89 -1.65
C ASP A 81 0.87 4.56 -0.32
N GLY A 82 0.77 5.89 -0.26
CA GLY A 82 1.09 6.65 0.95
C GLY A 82 2.57 6.78 1.30
N ILE A 83 3.50 6.29 0.46
CA ILE A 83 4.94 6.30 0.76
C ILE A 83 5.50 7.73 0.93
N GLY A 84 4.90 8.70 0.24
CA GLY A 84 5.22 10.12 0.35
C GLY A 84 4.81 10.76 1.67
N SER A 85 4.02 10.09 2.51
CA SER A 85 3.83 10.48 3.91
C SER A 85 4.93 9.96 4.83
N LEU A 86 5.76 9.01 4.39
CA LEU A 86 6.88 8.47 5.19
C LEU A 86 8.22 9.14 4.85
N LYS A 87 8.40 9.59 3.61
CA LYS A 87 9.64 10.20 3.10
C LYS A 87 9.31 11.39 2.21
N ASP A 88 10.20 12.37 2.18
CA ASP A 88 10.08 13.56 1.34
C ASP A 88 10.71 13.37 -0.06
N GLU A 89 10.48 14.35 -0.93
CA GLU A 89 11.00 14.34 -2.31
C GLU A 89 12.53 14.29 -2.36
N ALA A 90 13.21 15.03 -1.46
CA ALA A 90 14.66 15.05 -1.41
C ALA A 90 15.24 13.67 -1.05
N TRP A 91 14.58 12.96 -0.13
CA TRP A 91 14.91 11.58 0.21
C TRP A 91 14.72 10.65 -0.98
N PHE A 92 13.58 10.72 -1.68
CA PHE A 92 13.35 9.87 -2.86
C PHE A 92 14.34 10.16 -3.99
N TYR A 93 14.62 11.44 -4.26
CA TYR A 93 15.60 11.81 -5.26
C TYR A 93 16.97 11.22 -4.92
N ARG A 94 17.43 11.38 -3.68
CA ARG A 94 18.71 10.80 -3.22
C ARG A 94 18.71 9.28 -3.37
N TYR A 95 17.62 8.62 -2.98
CA TYR A 95 17.49 7.16 -3.06
C TYR A 95 17.50 6.63 -4.49
N LEU A 96 16.72 7.24 -5.39
CA LEU A 96 16.68 6.90 -6.82
C LEU A 96 18.00 7.20 -7.55
N SER A 97 18.78 8.13 -7.03
CA SER A 97 20.07 8.56 -7.60
C SER A 97 21.26 7.79 -7.05
N ALA A 98 21.07 6.89 -6.09
CA ALA A 98 22.15 6.17 -5.46
C ALA A 98 22.65 5.02 -6.35
N GLU A 99 23.97 4.92 -6.49
CA GLU A 99 24.61 3.76 -7.13
C GLU A 99 24.38 2.46 -6.35
N ASN A 100 24.25 2.57 -5.02
CA ASN A 100 23.89 1.47 -4.15
C ASN A 100 22.72 1.86 -3.21
N PRO A 101 21.46 1.63 -3.61
CA PRO A 101 20.30 1.98 -2.78
C PRO A 101 20.28 1.31 -1.40
N GLN A 102 20.92 0.14 -1.24
CA GLN A 102 20.97 -0.55 0.04
C GLN A 102 21.80 0.18 1.11
N GLU A 103 22.65 1.14 0.75
CA GLU A 103 23.34 2.01 1.72
C GLU A 103 22.41 3.05 2.34
N ILE A 104 21.33 3.42 1.63
CA ILE A 104 20.34 4.40 2.11
C ILE A 104 19.17 3.71 2.79
N LEU A 105 18.66 2.64 2.19
CA LEU A 105 17.56 1.85 2.74
C LEU A 105 17.95 0.36 2.77
N PRO A 106 18.66 -0.09 3.82
CA PRO A 106 18.97 -1.49 4.00
C PRO A 106 17.69 -2.31 4.17
N SER A 107 17.57 -3.39 3.41
CA SER A 107 16.41 -4.28 3.48
C SER A 107 16.84 -5.73 3.65
N ARG A 108 16.00 -6.54 4.29
CA ARG A 108 16.17 -8.01 4.36
C ARG A 108 15.73 -8.73 3.09
N LEU A 109 15.27 -8.00 2.07
CA LEU A 109 14.73 -8.60 0.86
C LEU A 109 15.83 -9.40 0.17
N LYS A 110 15.44 -10.47 -0.52
CA LYS A 110 16.38 -11.22 -1.38
C LYS A 110 16.95 -10.27 -2.44
N GLN A 111 18.16 -10.53 -2.90
CA GLN A 111 18.88 -9.64 -3.80
C GLN A 111 18.09 -9.29 -5.07
N GLU A 112 17.32 -10.22 -5.62
CA GLU A 112 16.46 -10.01 -6.80
C GLU A 112 15.27 -9.07 -6.55
N TYR A 113 14.95 -8.76 -5.29
CA TYR A 113 13.86 -7.88 -4.86
C TYR A 113 14.35 -6.64 -4.11
N GLN A 114 15.66 -6.49 -3.93
CA GLN A 114 16.25 -5.24 -3.48
C GLN A 114 16.13 -4.21 -4.61
N MET A 115 15.89 -2.96 -4.23
CA MET A 115 15.72 -1.90 -5.22
C MET A 115 17.02 -1.70 -6.01
N PRO A 116 16.99 -1.80 -7.36
CA PRO A 116 18.17 -1.55 -8.17
C PRO A 116 18.51 -0.06 -8.21
N SER A 117 19.76 0.25 -8.58
CA SER A 117 20.16 1.62 -8.86
C SER A 117 19.47 2.15 -10.11
N TYR A 118 18.92 3.36 -9.98
CA TYR A 118 18.40 4.14 -11.10
C TYR A 118 19.25 5.38 -11.39
N ALA A 119 20.48 5.46 -10.86
CA ALA A 119 21.40 6.58 -11.05
C ALA A 119 21.69 6.87 -12.54
N HIS A 120 21.64 5.83 -13.36
CA HIS A 120 21.80 5.89 -14.82
C HIS A 120 20.64 6.56 -15.56
N LEU A 121 19.46 6.72 -14.93
CA LEU A 121 18.34 7.42 -15.55
C LEU A 121 18.61 8.92 -15.67
N PRO A 122 18.07 9.60 -16.70
CA PRO A 122 18.13 11.04 -16.82
C PRO A 122 17.65 11.73 -15.54
N GLU A 123 18.32 12.81 -15.15
CA GLU A 123 18.01 13.52 -13.90
C GLU A 123 16.55 13.97 -13.84
N GLU A 124 16.01 14.44 -14.96
CA GLU A 124 14.60 14.83 -15.07
C GLU A 124 13.65 13.68 -14.71
N GLN A 125 13.95 12.46 -15.16
CA GLN A 125 13.13 11.29 -14.84
C GLN A 125 13.22 10.92 -13.36
N ARG A 126 14.43 10.98 -12.78
CA ARG A 126 14.63 10.74 -11.33
C ARG A 126 13.88 11.77 -10.49
N ARG A 127 13.90 13.04 -10.88
CA ARG A 127 13.15 14.12 -10.21
C ARG A 127 11.64 13.94 -10.35
N ALA A 128 11.15 13.63 -11.55
CA ALA A 128 9.73 13.39 -11.79
C ALA A 128 9.21 12.20 -10.95
N LEU A 129 9.96 11.10 -10.88
CA LEU A 129 9.63 9.98 -10.00
C LEU A 129 9.67 10.37 -8.52
N ALA A 130 10.71 11.08 -8.08
CA ALA A 130 10.83 11.52 -6.68
C ALA A 130 9.66 12.40 -6.25
N ALA A 131 9.32 13.41 -7.07
CA ALA A 131 8.19 14.30 -6.83
C ALA A 131 6.87 13.54 -6.82
N TYR A 132 6.68 12.60 -7.76
CA TYR A 132 5.48 11.77 -7.77
C TYR A 132 5.37 10.87 -6.54
N LEU A 133 6.43 10.17 -6.13
CA LEU A 133 6.43 9.33 -4.93
C LEU A 133 6.16 10.15 -3.66
N ALA A 134 6.76 11.33 -3.54
CA ALA A 134 6.50 12.26 -2.44
C ALA A 134 5.05 12.76 -2.42
N SER A 135 4.40 12.82 -3.58
CA SER A 135 3.00 13.22 -3.70
C SER A 135 2.01 12.14 -3.21
N LEU A 136 2.43 10.87 -3.11
CA LEU A 136 1.60 9.75 -2.69
C LEU A 136 1.38 9.83 -1.18
N LYS A 137 0.25 10.37 -0.77
CA LYS A 137 -0.08 10.61 0.63
C LYS A 137 -1.06 9.59 1.17
N VAL A 138 -1.07 9.50 2.50
CA VAL A 138 -2.06 8.76 3.27
C VAL A 138 -2.73 9.71 4.26
N GLU A 139 -4.00 9.46 4.54
CA GLU A 139 -4.74 10.09 5.63
C GLU A 139 -4.08 9.79 6.98
N ASP A 140 -4.10 10.77 7.90
CA ASP A 140 -3.41 10.70 9.18
C ASP A 140 -3.82 9.48 10.02
N TRP A 141 -5.11 9.12 9.98
CA TRP A 141 -5.66 7.97 10.71
C TRP A 141 -5.11 6.61 10.24
N TYR A 142 -4.46 6.55 9.06
CA TYR A 142 -3.87 5.34 8.49
C TYR A 142 -2.34 5.42 8.32
N LEU A 143 -1.71 6.51 8.80
CA LEU A 143 -0.27 6.71 8.69
C LEU A 143 0.52 5.64 9.43
N GLU A 144 0.11 5.31 10.65
CA GLU A 144 0.79 4.31 11.47
C GLU A 144 0.72 2.91 10.86
N GLU A 145 -0.42 2.55 10.26
CA GLU A 145 -0.56 1.30 9.52
C GLU A 145 0.38 1.27 8.30
N THR A 146 0.45 2.37 7.55
CA THR A 146 1.32 2.49 6.37
C THR A 146 2.79 2.28 6.75
N ARG A 147 3.24 2.98 7.79
CA ARG A 147 4.59 2.88 8.37
C ARG A 147 4.90 1.47 8.88
N ARG A 148 3.99 0.85 9.63
CA ARG A 148 4.14 -0.54 10.10
C ARG A 148 4.31 -1.51 8.94
N THR A 149 3.48 -1.41 7.90
CA THR A 149 3.54 -2.33 6.75
C THR A 149 4.80 -2.16 5.92
N GLU A 150 5.31 -0.93 5.76
CA GLU A 150 6.60 -0.67 5.12
C GLU A 150 7.75 -1.29 5.92
N PHE A 151 7.76 -1.07 7.24
CA PHE A 151 8.76 -1.62 8.13
C PHE A 151 8.77 -3.15 8.12
N GLU A 152 7.61 -3.81 8.24
CA GLU A 152 7.52 -5.27 8.22
C GLU A 152 8.06 -5.89 6.91
N LYS A 153 7.85 -5.19 5.79
CA LYS A 153 8.37 -5.60 4.48
C LYS A 153 9.89 -5.50 4.43
N LEU A 154 10.46 -4.41 4.92
CA LEU A 154 11.90 -4.16 4.92
C LEU A 154 12.68 -4.94 5.97
N ARG A 155 12.08 -5.20 7.13
CA ARG A 155 12.77 -5.68 8.36
C ARG A 155 12.25 -6.99 8.92
N GLY A 156 10.98 -7.32 8.65
CA GLY A 156 10.39 -8.61 9.02
C GLY A 156 9.35 -8.49 10.13
N LYS A 157 8.49 -9.51 10.22
CA LYS A 157 7.43 -9.57 11.24
C LYS A 157 8.06 -9.94 12.58
N GLY A 158 7.91 -9.08 13.59
CA GLY A 158 8.39 -9.31 14.96
C GLY A 158 9.53 -8.39 15.40
N GLU A 159 10.16 -7.65 14.48
CA GLU A 159 10.94 -6.46 14.88
C GLU A 159 9.93 -5.38 15.30
N ARG A 160 10.06 -4.84 16.51
CA ARG A 160 9.18 -3.73 16.95
C ARG A 160 9.58 -2.49 16.17
N TYR A 161 8.61 -1.87 15.50
CA TYR A 161 8.75 -0.47 15.12
C TYR A 161 8.90 0.33 16.41
N VAL A 162 10.08 0.90 16.64
CA VAL A 162 10.32 1.84 17.73
C VAL A 162 10.32 3.20 17.06
N GLU A 163 9.33 4.02 17.38
CA GLU A 163 9.26 5.41 16.92
C GLU A 163 10.46 6.15 17.52
N GLU A 164 11.52 6.37 16.74
CA GLU A 164 12.57 7.31 17.12
C GLU A 164 11.95 8.71 17.05
N GLN A 165 11.84 9.33 18.24
CA GLN A 165 11.30 10.67 18.49
C GLN A 165 12.15 11.77 17.85
#